data_AF-A0A7S0BWW6-F1
#
_entry.id   AF-A0A7S0BWW6-F1
#
_cell.length_a   1.000
_cell.length_b   1.000
_cell.length_c   1.000
_cell.angle_alpha   90.00
_cell.angle_beta   90.00
_cell.angle_gamma   90.00
#
_symmetry.space_group_name_H-M   'P 1'
#
loop_
_entity.id
_entity.type
_entity.pdbx_description
1 polymer ?
#
loop_
_entity_poly.entity_id
_entity_poly.type
_entity_poly.pdbx_seq_one_letter_code
_entity_poly.pdbx_strand_id
1 'polypeptide(L)'
;MHGIPGKIPPPNLDVNETNTGTVLSNQRGTVSIAHWDVPDCGNIEFFINLKSNPHLDSAYGGFCVFAEVQDEDSFRVVDSIAAVILLGQHPKIIRIRTC
;
A
#
# COMPACT_ATOMS: atom_id res chain seq x y z
N MET A 1 -4.11 -14.29 5.89
CA MET A 1 -5.49 -13.95 5.52
C MET A 1 -6.22 -15.23 5.13
N HIS A 2 -7.02 -15.80 6.04
CA HIS A 2 -7.96 -16.87 5.69
C HIS A 2 -9.35 -16.21 5.69
N GLY A 3 -10.07 -16.28 4.57
CA GLY A 3 -11.39 -15.65 4.42
C GLY A 3 -12.36 -16.11 5.50
N ILE A 4 -13.29 -15.22 5.89
CA ILE A 4 -14.33 -15.54 6.86
C ILE A 4 -15.18 -16.70 6.31
N PRO A 5 -15.34 -17.82 7.04
CA PRO A 5 -16.13 -18.96 6.56
C PRO A 5 -17.55 -18.52 6.20
N GLY A 6 -17.98 -18.81 4.96
CA GLY A 6 -19.35 -18.55 4.49
C GLY A 6 -19.56 -17.21 3.77
N LYS A 7 -18.54 -16.35 3.68
CA LYS A 7 -18.61 -15.15 2.81
C LYS A 7 -17.97 -15.49 1.47
N ILE A 8 -18.76 -15.41 0.39
CA ILE A 8 -18.22 -15.50 -0.98
C ILE A 8 -17.20 -14.37 -1.10
N PRO A 9 -15.95 -14.65 -1.53
CA PRO A 9 -14.98 -13.59 -1.76
C PRO A 9 -15.59 -12.59 -2.74
N PRO A 10 -15.42 -11.28 -2.51
CA PRO A 10 -15.90 -10.28 -3.46
C PRO A 10 -15.33 -10.58 -4.86
N PRO A 11 -16.11 -10.27 -5.92
CA PRO A 11 -15.61 -10.42 -7.28
C PRO A 11 -14.33 -9.61 -7.47
N ASN A 12 -13.56 -9.94 -8.51
CA ASN A 12 -12.42 -9.13 -8.90
C ASN A 12 -12.88 -7.68 -9.16
N LEU A 13 -12.03 -6.72 -8.79
CA LEU A 13 -12.30 -5.32 -9.03
C LEU A 13 -12.12 -5.02 -10.53
N ASP A 14 -13.09 -4.34 -11.12
CA ASP A 14 -13.01 -3.85 -12.50
C ASP A 14 -12.33 -2.47 -12.59
N VAL A 15 -12.24 -1.76 -11.45
CA VAL A 15 -11.64 -0.43 -11.31
C VAL A 15 -11.05 -0.27 -9.92
N ASN A 16 -10.02 0.57 -9.76
CA ASN A 16 -9.48 0.89 -8.45
C ASN A 16 -10.58 1.39 -7.49
N GLU A 17 -10.48 1.00 -6.22
CA GLU A 17 -11.51 1.26 -5.21
C GLU A 17 -11.21 2.47 -4.30
N THR A 18 -10.27 3.35 -4.67
CA THR A 18 -9.81 4.47 -3.82
C THR A 18 -10.95 5.36 -3.31
N ASN A 19 -12.00 5.52 -4.11
CA ASN A 19 -13.18 6.34 -3.80
C ASN A 19 -14.43 5.51 -3.46
N THR A 20 -14.28 4.20 -3.20
CA THR A 20 -15.39 3.28 -2.91
C THR A 20 -15.30 2.80 -1.46
N GLY A 21 -16.41 2.91 -0.71
CA GLY A 21 -16.44 2.48 0.69
C GLY A 21 -15.72 3.45 1.63
N THR A 22 -14.81 2.94 2.46
CA THR A 22 -14.03 3.76 3.40
C THR A 22 -12.86 4.41 2.68
N VAL A 23 -12.95 5.72 2.46
CA VAL A 23 -11.90 6.51 1.82
C VAL A 23 -10.85 6.91 2.86
N LEU A 24 -9.59 6.55 2.58
CA LEU A 24 -8.44 6.82 3.44
C LEU A 24 -7.39 7.62 2.64
N SER A 25 -6.79 8.62 3.28
CA SER A 25 -5.78 9.49 2.67
C SER A 25 -4.38 8.88 2.79
N ASN A 26 -3.53 9.12 1.79
CA ASN A 26 -2.13 8.71 1.71
C ASN A 26 -1.26 9.49 2.72
N GLN A 27 -1.35 9.13 4.00
CA GLN A 27 -0.58 9.70 5.10
C GLN A 27 0.69 8.89 5.40
N ARG A 28 1.64 9.46 6.17
CA ARG A 28 2.85 8.71 6.58
C ARG A 28 2.44 7.39 7.25
N GLY A 29 3.06 6.29 6.83
CA GLY A 29 2.81 4.95 7.38
C GLY A 29 1.67 4.19 6.72
N THR A 30 0.85 4.83 5.91
CA THR A 30 -0.18 4.12 5.15
C THR A 30 0.44 3.29 4.03
N VAL A 31 -0.20 2.16 3.72
CA VAL A 31 0.18 1.24 2.65
C VAL A 31 -0.88 1.31 1.56
N SER A 32 -0.43 1.55 0.33
CA SER A 32 -1.30 1.77 -0.82
C SER A 32 -0.97 0.82 -1.97
N ILE A 33 -1.97 0.43 -2.74
CA ILE A 33 -1.82 -0.41 -3.93
C ILE A 33 -1.24 0.42 -5.08
N ALA A 34 -0.14 -0.03 -5.68
CA ALA A 34 0.44 0.58 -6.86
C ALA A 34 -0.29 0.11 -8.13
N HIS A 35 -0.49 1.04 -9.06
CA HIS A 35 -1.12 0.79 -10.37
C HIS A 35 -0.61 1.84 -11.38
N TRP A 36 -0.96 1.66 -12.66
CA TRP A 36 -0.57 2.60 -13.72
C TRP A 36 -1.57 3.77 -13.89
N ASP A 37 -2.79 3.48 -14.35
CA ASP A 37 -3.87 4.47 -14.55
C ASP A 37 -5.23 3.76 -14.62
N VAL A 38 -6.31 4.48 -14.30
CA VAL A 38 -7.69 3.97 -14.36
C VAL A 38 -7.98 3.41 -15.76
N PRO A 39 -8.52 2.19 -15.89
CA PRO A 39 -9.19 1.39 -14.85
C PRO A 39 -8.29 0.39 -14.11
N ASP A 40 -6.96 0.39 -14.31
CA ASP A 40 -6.05 -0.51 -13.60
C ASP A 40 -6.27 -0.39 -12.08
N CYS A 41 -6.59 -1.51 -11.44
CA CYS A 41 -6.82 -1.61 -10.00
C CYS A 41 -5.58 -2.06 -9.23
N GLY A 42 -4.44 -2.23 -9.92
CA GLY A 42 -3.22 -2.79 -9.36
C GLY A 42 -3.32 -4.30 -9.16
N ASN A 43 -2.15 -4.92 -8.92
CA ASN A 43 -2.05 -6.36 -8.73
C ASN A 43 -1.45 -6.68 -7.34
N ILE A 44 -0.14 -6.90 -7.30
CA ILE A 44 0.59 -7.34 -6.10
C ILE A 44 1.57 -6.30 -5.58
N GLU A 45 1.76 -5.22 -6.33
CA GLU A 45 2.69 -4.14 -5.99
C GLU A 45 2.00 -3.15 -5.06
N PHE A 46 2.71 -2.80 -4.00
CA PHE A 46 2.25 -1.83 -3.01
C PHE A 46 3.43 -0.96 -2.58
N PHE A 47 3.13 0.19 -1.99
CA PHE A 47 4.13 1.07 -1.40
C PHE A 47 3.70 1.55 -0.02
N ILE A 48 4.70 1.93 0.79
CA ILE A 48 4.49 2.55 2.10
C ILE A 48 4.79 4.04 1.98
N ASN A 49 3.85 4.88 2.38
CA ASN A 49 4.01 6.32 2.39
C ASN A 49 5.03 6.76 3.46
N LEU A 50 6.21 7.25 3.05
CA LEU A 50 7.24 7.73 3.97
C LEU A 50 6.95 9.12 4.55
N LYS A 51 5.97 9.83 4.00
CA LYS A 51 5.47 11.15 4.43
C LYS A 51 4.00 11.30 4.03
N SER A 52 3.37 12.41 4.42
CA SER A 52 2.04 12.77 3.93
C SER A 52 2.08 13.11 2.43
N ASN A 53 1.27 12.42 1.63
CA ASN A 53 1.21 12.52 0.17
C ASN A 53 -0.25 12.67 -0.32
N PRO A 54 -1.01 13.69 0.10
CA PRO A 54 -2.45 13.82 -0.22
C PRO A 54 -2.74 13.96 -1.72
N HIS A 55 -1.75 14.36 -2.53
CA HIS A 55 -1.89 14.40 -3.99
C HIS A 55 -2.14 13.01 -4.60
N LEU A 56 -1.73 11.93 -3.92
CA LEU A 56 -1.97 10.56 -4.36
C LEU A 56 -3.41 10.08 -4.12
N ASP A 57 -4.22 10.86 -3.39
CA ASP A 57 -5.64 10.52 -3.16
C ASP A 57 -6.48 10.70 -4.43
N SER A 58 -5.98 11.43 -5.42
CA SER A 58 -6.68 11.70 -6.69
C SER A 58 -5.83 11.50 -7.95
N ALA A 59 -4.50 11.45 -7.84
CA ALA A 59 -3.62 11.20 -8.98
C ALA A 59 -3.95 9.86 -9.65
N TYR A 60 -4.18 9.86 -10.97
CA TYR A 60 -4.51 8.65 -11.75
C TYR A 60 -5.73 7.88 -11.18
N GLY A 61 -6.72 8.59 -10.65
CA GLY A 61 -7.89 8.00 -9.98
C GLY A 61 -7.67 7.62 -8.52
N GLY A 62 -6.48 7.86 -7.98
CA GLY A 62 -6.10 7.68 -6.59
C GLY A 62 -5.39 6.35 -6.32
N PHE A 63 -4.56 6.33 -5.29
CA PHE A 63 -3.89 5.12 -4.80
C PHE A 63 -4.56 4.64 -3.51
N CYS A 64 -5.29 3.51 -3.61
CA CYS A 64 -6.12 3.00 -2.52
C CYS A 64 -5.28 2.55 -1.33
N VAL A 65 -5.50 3.18 -0.18
CA VAL A 65 -4.91 2.79 1.11
C VAL A 65 -5.69 1.61 1.70
N PHE A 66 -5.00 0.54 2.09
CA PHE A 66 -5.62 -0.66 2.66
C PHE A 66 -5.04 -1.10 4.01
N ALA A 67 -3.92 -0.52 4.43
CA ALA A 67 -3.27 -0.83 5.69
C ALA A 67 -2.42 0.35 6.20
N GLU A 68 -1.92 0.21 7.42
CA GLU A 68 -0.94 1.13 8.01
C GLU A 68 0.14 0.35 8.78
N VAL A 69 1.32 0.95 8.93
CA VAL A 69 2.40 0.42 9.76
C VAL A 69 1.96 0.45 11.23
N GLN A 70 2.11 -0.68 11.92
CA GLN A 70 1.50 -0.94 13.22
C GLN A 70 2.06 -0.10 14.38
N ASP A 71 3.38 0.06 14.45
CA ASP A 71 4.07 0.67 15.60
C ASP A 71 5.45 1.23 15.24
N GLU A 72 6.05 1.94 16.20
CA GLU A 72 7.36 2.60 16.05
C GLU A 72 8.50 1.62 15.74
N ASP A 73 8.49 0.42 16.31
CA ASP A 73 9.52 -0.58 16.00
C ASP A 73 9.40 -1.07 14.55
N SER A 74 8.18 -1.20 14.03
CA SER A 74 7.92 -1.47 12.61
C SER A 74 8.37 -0.30 11.72
N PHE A 75 8.15 0.94 12.15
CA PHE A 75 8.65 2.12 11.43
C PHE A 75 10.18 2.15 11.36
N ARG A 76 10.90 1.74 12.40
CA ARG A 76 12.37 1.67 12.34
C ARG A 76 12.88 0.76 11.22
N VAL A 77 12.16 -0.32 10.91
CA VAL A 77 12.46 -1.19 9.77
C VAL A 77 12.20 -0.46 8.45
N VAL A 78 11.04 0.20 8.31
CA VAL A 78 10.69 0.99 7.12
C VAL A 78 11.71 2.10 6.87
N ASP A 79 12.07 2.87 7.90
CA ASP A 79 13.03 3.97 7.82
C ASP A 79 14.44 3.45 7.46
N SER A 80 14.83 2.27 7.96
CA SER A 80 16.12 1.64 7.60
C SER A 80 16.18 1.23 6.13
N ILE A 81 15.06 0.71 5.58
CA ILE A 81 14.96 0.39 4.14
C ILE A 81 15.02 1.68 3.31
N ALA A 82 14.31 2.73 3.73
CA ALA A 82 14.33 4.02 3.04
C ALA A 82 15.73 4.65 3.04
N ALA A 83 16.44 4.59 4.16
CA ALA A 83 17.77 5.18 4.31
C ALA A 83 18.79 4.59 3.32
N VAL A 84 18.79 3.28 3.10
CA VAL A 84 19.74 2.66 2.16
C VAL A 84 19.44 3.02 0.70
N ILE A 85 18.16 3.25 0.34
CA ILE A 85 17.76 3.71 -0.99
C ILE A 85 18.29 5.13 -1.24
N LEU A 86 18.22 6.01 -0.24
CA LEU A 86 18.77 7.38 -0.33
C LEU A 86 20.29 7.41 -0.53
N LEU A 87 20.99 6.34 -0.14
CA LEU A 87 22.41 6.16 -0.40
C LEU A 87 22.71 5.60 -1.81
N GLY A 88 21.71 5.55 -2.68
CA GLY A 88 21.84 5.04 -4.05
C GLY A 88 21.92 3.51 -4.13
N GLN A 89 21.57 2.80 -3.05
CA GLN A 89 21.54 1.34 -3.06
C GLN A 89 20.19 0.83 -3.59
N HIS A 90 20.20 -0.38 -4.12
CA HIS A 90 19.00 -1.07 -4.61
C HIS A 90 18.73 -2.33 -3.76
N PRO A 91 18.29 -2.16 -2.50
CA PRO A 91 18.00 -3.29 -1.63
C PRO A 91 16.90 -4.17 -2.25
N LYS A 92 17.05 -5.49 -2.13
CA LYS A 92 16.06 -6.46 -2.58
C LYS A 92 15.38 -7.12 -1.38
N ILE A 93 14.06 -7.13 -1.38
CA ILE A 93 13.29 -7.93 -0.42
C ILE A 93 13.38 -9.39 -0.88
N ILE A 94 14.30 -10.15 -0.30
CA ILE A 94 14.52 -11.57 -0.64
C ILE A 94 13.55 -12.52 0.08
N ARG A 95 12.93 -12.04 1.17
CA ARG A 95 12.01 -12.83 1.98
C ARG A 95 11.14 -11.94 2.85
N ILE A 96 9.85 -12.26 2.87
CA ILE A 96 8.89 -11.77 3.87
C ILE A 96 8.49 -12.97 4.71
N ARG A 97 8.50 -12.84 6.04
CA ARG A 97 8.06 -13.88 6.97
C ARG A 97 6.83 -13.39 7.72
N THR A 98 5.87 -14.28 7.92
CA THR A 98 4.82 -14.08 8.93
C THR A 98 5.37 -14.50 10.30
N CYS A 99 5.04 -13.73 11.33
CA CYS A 99 5.17 -14.17 12.72
C CYS A 99 4.10 -15.21 13.08
#